data_AF-A0A7W5DHH7-F1
#
_entry.id   AF-A0A7W5DHH7-F1
#
_cell.length_a   1.000
_cell.length_b   1.000
_cell.length_c   1.000
_cell.angle_alpha   90.00
_cell.angle_beta   90.00
_cell.angle_gamma   90.00
#
_symmetry.space_group_name_H-M   'P 1'
#
loop_
_entity.id
_entity.type
_entity.pdbx_description
1 polymer ?
#
loop_
_entity_poly.entity_id
_entity_poly.type
_entity_poly.pdbx_seq_one_letter_code
_entity_poly.pdbx_strand_id
1 'polypeptide(L)'
;MNIHVAERSTAPMSPHQSSRPEAGQPVTRNADAHHELSIRVRDLNLWYGQSQALKNINIDVYQKNITALIGPSGCGKSTFLRCLNRMNDLIPNVRLEGLVEMDGLDVNAAKMDEVALRRRVGMVFQKPNPFPKSIYDNVVYAPRMHDLVSRKADQDELVEKALRDAGLWEEVKDKLQQPGTSLSGGQQQRLCIARAIAVQPDVILMDEPTSALDPISTATIEDLMDKLKQQFTIITVTHNMQQAARVADYTAFFHLGEIIEYNDTRTMFANPATKKAEDYITGRYG
;
A
#
# COMPACT_ATOMS: atom_id res chain seq x y z
N MET A 1 15.26 -48.91 -51.28
CA MET A 1 13.89 -48.38 -51.47
C MET A 1 13.67 -47.35 -50.39
N ASN A 2 13.41 -46.11 -50.80
CA ASN A 2 13.63 -44.90 -50.00
C ASN A 2 12.70 -44.74 -48.81
N ILE A 3 13.28 -44.11 -47.79
CA ILE A 3 12.66 -43.62 -46.55
C ILE A 3 11.90 -42.32 -46.89
N HIS A 4 10.62 -42.22 -46.53
CA HIS A 4 9.93 -40.93 -46.42
C HIS A 4 9.25 -40.84 -45.06
N VAL A 5 9.86 -40.02 -44.20
CA VAL A 5 9.30 -39.49 -42.96
C VAL A 5 8.36 -38.35 -43.35
N ALA A 6 7.11 -38.42 -42.93
CA ALA A 6 6.14 -37.34 -43.12
C ALA A 6 6.37 -36.25 -42.05
N GLU A 7 6.82 -35.08 -42.47
CA GLU A 7 6.90 -33.89 -41.61
C GLU A 7 5.50 -33.35 -41.32
N ARG A 8 5.19 -33.22 -40.02
CA ARG A 8 4.02 -32.49 -39.53
C ARG A 8 4.26 -31.01 -39.71
N SER A 9 3.42 -30.36 -40.51
CA SER A 9 3.33 -28.89 -40.59
C SER A 9 2.79 -28.35 -39.26
N THR A 10 3.68 -27.83 -38.42
CA THR A 10 3.32 -26.91 -37.33
C THR A 10 3.37 -25.50 -37.90
N ALA A 11 2.20 -24.90 -38.12
CA ALA A 11 2.11 -23.47 -38.41
C ALA A 11 2.72 -22.67 -37.24
N PRO A 12 3.51 -21.62 -37.50
CA PRO A 12 4.08 -20.80 -36.43
C PRO A 12 2.94 -20.06 -35.71
N MET A 13 2.85 -20.24 -34.40
CA MET A 13 2.00 -19.40 -33.56
C MET A 13 2.53 -17.96 -33.59
N SER A 14 1.66 -17.03 -33.96
CA SER A 14 1.93 -15.59 -33.96
C SER A 14 2.24 -15.10 -32.54
N PRO A 15 3.38 -14.43 -32.29
CA PRO A 15 3.58 -13.70 -31.04
C PRO A 15 2.81 -12.38 -31.13
N HIS A 16 2.11 -12.01 -30.05
CA HIS A 16 1.28 -10.79 -29.90
C HIS A 16 -0.19 -10.90 -30.35
N GLN A 17 -0.97 -11.69 -29.60
CA GLN A 17 -2.31 -11.24 -29.22
C GLN A 17 -2.27 -10.96 -27.71
N SER A 18 -1.93 -9.74 -27.32
CA SER A 18 -2.13 -9.30 -25.93
C SER A 18 -3.63 -9.15 -25.71
N SER A 19 -4.23 -10.14 -25.05
CA SER A 19 -5.56 -9.98 -24.46
C SER A 19 -5.54 -8.74 -23.58
N ARG A 20 -6.53 -7.85 -23.72
CA ARG A 20 -6.68 -6.72 -22.79
C ARG A 20 -6.66 -7.26 -21.35
N PRO A 21 -5.95 -6.60 -20.42
CA PRO A 21 -5.95 -7.02 -19.02
C PRO A 21 -7.40 -7.07 -18.51
N GLU A 22 -7.70 -8.06 -17.67
CA GLU A 22 -8.98 -8.08 -16.96
C GLU A 22 -9.13 -6.82 -16.10
N ALA A 23 -10.38 -6.44 -15.82
CA ALA A 23 -10.66 -5.24 -15.03
C ALA A 23 -9.88 -5.25 -13.69
N GLY A 24 -9.09 -4.20 -13.47
CA GLY A 24 -8.27 -4.02 -12.27
C GLY A 24 -6.89 -4.68 -12.30
N GLN A 25 -6.59 -5.54 -13.27
CA GLN A 25 -5.24 -6.08 -13.43
C GLN A 25 -4.29 -5.05 -14.04
N PRO A 26 -2.98 -5.11 -13.71
CA PRO A 26 -2.01 -4.22 -14.33
C PRO A 26 -1.86 -4.59 -15.82
N VAL A 27 -1.55 -3.59 -16.65
CA VAL A 27 -1.35 -3.75 -18.09
C VAL A 27 -0.24 -4.76 -18.38
N THR A 28 0.86 -4.66 -17.63
CA THR A 28 1.96 -5.62 -17.62
C THR A 28 2.19 -6.10 -16.18
N ARG A 29 2.51 -7.39 -16.02
CA ARG A 29 2.84 -7.98 -14.71
C ARG A 29 4.34 -7.93 -14.46
N ASN A 30 4.73 -7.64 -13.23
CA ASN A 30 6.12 -7.70 -12.81
C ASN A 30 6.55 -9.16 -12.62
N ALA A 31 7.48 -9.66 -13.43
CA ALA A 31 7.94 -11.06 -13.37
C ALA A 31 8.65 -11.43 -12.05
N ASP A 32 9.18 -10.44 -11.34
CA ASP A 32 9.92 -10.62 -10.09
C ASP A 32 9.00 -10.51 -8.86
N ALA A 33 7.69 -10.26 -9.05
CA ALA A 33 6.74 -9.98 -7.99
C ALA A 33 5.82 -11.17 -7.68
N HIS A 34 5.22 -11.16 -6.49
CA HIS A 34 4.12 -12.07 -6.18
C HIS A 34 2.86 -11.69 -6.96
N HIS A 35 2.02 -12.69 -7.29
CA HIS A 35 0.76 -12.48 -8.01
C HIS A 35 -0.47 -13.07 -7.29
N GLU A 36 -0.28 -13.53 -6.05
CA GLU A 36 -1.40 -13.91 -5.20
C GLU A 36 -2.18 -12.66 -4.80
N LEU A 37 -3.50 -12.71 -4.93
CA LEU A 37 -4.36 -11.56 -4.66
C LEU A 37 -4.43 -11.28 -3.16
N SER A 38 -4.25 -10.02 -2.79
CA SER A 38 -4.39 -9.51 -1.42
C SER A 38 -5.70 -8.75 -1.26
N ILE A 39 -5.91 -7.74 -2.11
CA ILE A 39 -7.14 -6.94 -2.15
C ILE A 39 -7.64 -6.88 -3.60
N ARG A 40 -8.94 -7.08 -3.77
CA ARG A 40 -9.63 -6.86 -5.04
C ARG A 40 -10.62 -5.71 -4.91
N VAL A 41 -10.53 -4.74 -5.80
CA VAL A 41 -11.50 -3.64 -5.89
C VAL A 41 -12.19 -3.67 -7.23
N ARG A 42 -13.53 -3.62 -7.24
CA ARG A 42 -14.34 -3.58 -8.46
C ARG A 42 -15.40 -2.50 -8.41
N ASP A 43 -15.48 -1.74 -9.49
CA ASP A 43 -16.47 -0.68 -9.72
C ASP A 43 -16.68 0.25 -8.52
N LEU A 44 -15.59 0.55 -7.80
CA LEU A 44 -15.66 1.32 -6.56
C LEU A 44 -15.90 2.79 -6.86
N ASN A 45 -16.97 3.32 -6.29
CA ASN A 45 -17.34 4.71 -6.37
C ASN A 45 -17.53 5.27 -4.96
N LEU A 46 -17.15 6.53 -4.75
CA LEU A 46 -17.30 7.20 -3.46
C LEU A 46 -17.69 8.66 -3.64
N TRP A 47 -18.68 9.09 -2.85
CA TRP A 47 -19.14 10.47 -2.76
C TRP A 47 -19.00 11.01 -1.35
N TYR A 48 -18.62 12.28 -1.24
CA TYR A 48 -18.76 13.08 -0.03
C TYR A 48 -19.91 14.08 -0.25
N GLY A 49 -21.07 13.80 0.35
CA GLY A 49 -22.31 14.50 0.01
C GLY A 49 -22.63 14.34 -1.47
N GLN A 50 -22.64 15.46 -2.22
CA GLN A 50 -22.93 15.47 -3.65
C GLN A 50 -21.68 15.38 -4.54
N SER A 51 -20.47 15.50 -3.95
CA SER A 51 -19.22 15.50 -4.72
C SER A 51 -18.67 14.09 -4.86
N GLN A 52 -18.52 13.60 -6.09
CA GLN A 52 -17.92 12.29 -6.36
C GLN A 52 -16.40 12.37 -6.34
N ALA A 53 -15.78 11.70 -5.36
CA ALA A 53 -14.34 11.66 -5.18
C ALA A 53 -13.68 10.48 -5.91
N LEU A 54 -14.36 9.34 -6.00
CA LEU A 54 -13.89 8.14 -6.71
C LEU A 54 -14.93 7.69 -7.74
N LYS A 55 -14.45 7.31 -8.92
CA LYS A 55 -15.24 6.97 -10.10
C LYS A 55 -14.74 5.65 -10.66
N ASN A 56 -15.58 4.62 -10.55
CA ASN A 56 -15.37 3.32 -11.17
C ASN A 56 -13.97 2.71 -10.98
N ILE A 57 -13.44 2.77 -9.75
CA ILE A 57 -12.11 2.28 -9.45
C ILE A 57 -12.08 0.76 -9.52
N ASN A 58 -11.13 0.24 -10.31
CA ASN A 58 -10.88 -1.18 -10.48
C ASN A 58 -9.37 -1.41 -10.28
N ILE A 59 -8.98 -2.21 -9.30
CA ILE A 59 -7.56 -2.53 -9.02
C ILE A 59 -7.44 -3.85 -8.26
N ASP A 60 -6.48 -4.68 -8.66
CA ASP A 60 -6.01 -5.86 -7.93
C ASP A 60 -4.68 -5.53 -7.26
N VAL A 61 -4.61 -5.68 -5.94
CA VAL A 61 -3.38 -5.53 -5.17
C VAL A 61 -2.88 -6.92 -4.82
N TYR A 62 -1.62 -7.19 -5.11
CA TYR A 62 -0.99 -8.49 -4.90
C TYR A 62 -0.22 -8.54 -3.58
N GLN A 63 -0.22 -9.72 -2.95
CA GLN A 63 0.43 -9.95 -1.66
C GLN A 63 1.92 -9.65 -1.71
N LYS A 64 2.49 -9.16 -0.59
CA LYS A 64 3.95 -9.00 -0.41
C LYS A 64 4.65 -8.15 -1.48
N ASN A 65 3.90 -7.19 -2.03
CA ASN A 65 4.40 -6.20 -2.97
C ASN A 65 4.10 -4.79 -2.46
N ILE A 66 4.83 -3.82 -2.99
CA ILE A 66 4.53 -2.40 -2.84
C ILE A 66 3.77 -1.93 -4.07
N THR A 67 2.54 -1.45 -3.86
CA THR A 67 1.75 -0.74 -4.87
C THR A 67 1.77 0.76 -4.58
N ALA A 68 2.37 1.56 -5.45
CA ALA A 68 2.34 3.01 -5.36
C ALA A 68 1.11 3.60 -6.06
N LEU A 69 0.42 4.51 -5.37
CA LEU A 69 -0.64 5.34 -5.91
C LEU A 69 -0.07 6.73 -6.16
N ILE A 70 0.03 7.13 -7.42
CA ILE A 70 0.59 8.42 -7.85
C ILE A 70 -0.47 9.28 -8.53
N GLY A 71 -0.24 10.58 -8.65
CA GLY A 71 -1.12 11.50 -9.34
C GLY A 71 -1.24 12.86 -8.66
N PRO A 72 -1.87 13.87 -9.30
CA PRO A 72 -2.01 15.21 -8.74
C PRO A 72 -2.73 15.24 -7.38
N SER A 73 -2.53 16.31 -6.61
CA SER A 73 -3.30 16.54 -5.38
C SER A 73 -4.80 16.57 -5.67
N GLY A 74 -5.61 15.99 -4.77
CA GLY A 74 -7.06 15.95 -4.92
C GLY A 74 -7.61 14.93 -5.92
N CYS A 75 -6.78 14.07 -6.54
CA CYS A 75 -7.27 13.07 -7.50
C CYS A 75 -7.89 11.80 -6.87
N GLY A 76 -7.99 11.72 -5.54
CA GLY A 76 -8.68 10.62 -4.84
C GLY A 76 -7.80 9.57 -4.16
N LYS A 77 -6.47 9.65 -4.24
CA LYS A 77 -5.53 8.63 -3.70
C LYS A 77 -5.78 8.30 -2.21
N SER A 78 -5.73 9.30 -1.34
CA SER A 78 -5.94 9.10 0.11
C SER A 78 -7.38 8.68 0.42
N THR A 79 -8.36 9.13 -0.38
CA THR A 79 -9.76 8.69 -0.27
C THR A 79 -9.89 7.20 -0.60
N PHE A 80 -9.25 6.74 -1.67
CA PHE A 80 -9.19 5.33 -2.04
C PHE A 80 -8.51 4.50 -0.95
N LEU A 81 -7.36 4.96 -0.45
CA LEU A 81 -6.61 4.28 0.61
C LEU A 81 -7.50 4.04 1.85
N ARG A 82 -8.28 5.04 2.28
CA ARG A 82 -9.22 4.94 3.41
C ARG A 82 -10.43 4.04 3.17
N CYS A 83 -10.76 3.72 1.91
CA CYS A 83 -11.82 2.74 1.62
C CYS A 83 -11.38 1.34 2.04
N LEU A 84 -10.09 1.04 1.97
CA LEU A 84 -9.55 -0.31 2.20
C LEU A 84 -9.61 -0.75 3.67
N ASN A 85 -9.61 0.22 4.60
CA ASN A 85 -9.73 -0.02 6.04
C ASN A 85 -10.97 0.63 6.67
N ARG A 86 -11.93 1.08 5.83
CA ARG A 86 -13.18 1.74 6.24
C ARG A 86 -12.98 2.91 7.20
N MET A 87 -11.94 3.71 6.96
CA MET A 87 -11.76 4.98 7.69
C MET A 87 -12.67 6.10 7.19
N ASN A 88 -13.21 5.96 5.97
CA ASN A 88 -14.16 6.92 5.42
C ASN A 88 -15.52 6.92 6.14
N ASP A 89 -15.88 5.83 6.81
CA ASP A 89 -17.15 5.69 7.56
C ASP A 89 -17.28 6.72 8.69
N LEU A 90 -16.15 7.25 9.16
CA LEU A 90 -16.08 8.31 10.16
C LEU A 90 -16.41 9.70 9.59
N ILE A 91 -16.53 9.82 8.26
CA ILE A 91 -16.80 11.07 7.56
C ILE A 91 -18.31 11.17 7.30
N PRO A 92 -18.99 12.25 7.77
CA PRO A 92 -20.42 12.43 7.55
C PRO A 92 -20.80 12.45 6.07
N ASN A 93 -21.96 11.89 5.74
CA ASN A 93 -22.53 11.89 4.39
C ASN A 93 -21.65 11.22 3.33
N VAL A 94 -20.80 10.27 3.73
CA VAL A 94 -20.09 9.43 2.78
C VAL A 94 -21.05 8.40 2.17
N ARG A 95 -20.95 8.21 0.87
CA ARG A 95 -21.65 7.13 0.15
C ARG A 95 -20.61 6.33 -0.62
N LEU A 96 -20.64 5.01 -0.48
CA LEU A 96 -19.74 4.09 -1.16
C LEU A 96 -20.58 3.07 -1.93
N GLU A 97 -20.19 2.81 -3.18
CA GLU A 97 -20.76 1.76 -4.03
C GLU A 97 -19.61 0.95 -4.65
N GLY A 98 -19.88 -0.30 -5.02
CA GLY A 98 -18.88 -1.23 -5.56
C GLY A 98 -18.37 -2.21 -4.51
N LEU A 99 -17.27 -2.89 -4.84
CA LEU A 99 -16.71 -3.98 -4.04
C LEU A 99 -15.27 -3.65 -3.61
N VAL A 100 -14.98 -3.92 -2.34
CA VAL A 100 -13.61 -4.03 -1.83
C VAL A 100 -13.54 -5.36 -1.09
N GLU A 101 -12.79 -6.31 -1.65
CA GLU A 101 -12.73 -7.69 -1.21
C GLU A 101 -11.34 -8.04 -0.69
N MET A 102 -11.28 -8.72 0.45
CA MET A 102 -10.07 -9.32 1.03
C MET A 102 -10.41 -10.76 1.44
N ASP A 103 -9.61 -11.73 1.00
CA ASP A 103 -9.87 -13.18 1.16
C ASP A 103 -11.28 -13.65 0.72
N GLY A 104 -11.81 -13.07 -0.36
CA GLY A 104 -13.15 -13.40 -0.86
C GLY A 104 -14.30 -12.84 -0.02
N LEU A 105 -14.02 -11.96 0.94
CA LEU A 105 -15.02 -11.29 1.76
C LEU A 105 -15.05 -9.79 1.46
N ASP A 106 -16.23 -9.24 1.18
CA ASP A 106 -16.43 -7.80 1.05
C ASP A 106 -16.24 -7.10 2.39
N VAL A 107 -15.30 -6.16 2.46
CA VAL A 107 -14.99 -5.37 3.66
C VAL A 107 -16.14 -4.44 4.05
N ASN A 108 -17.01 -4.09 3.10
CA ASN A 108 -18.17 -3.22 3.32
C ASN A 108 -19.44 -4.01 3.66
N ALA A 109 -19.36 -5.34 3.79
CA ALA A 109 -20.51 -6.15 4.19
C ALA A 109 -21.06 -5.71 5.56
N ALA A 110 -22.39 -5.68 5.71
CA ALA A 110 -23.06 -5.17 6.91
C ALA A 110 -22.67 -5.88 8.23
N LYS A 111 -22.16 -7.11 8.15
CA LYS A 111 -21.71 -7.90 9.31
C LYS A 111 -20.19 -7.84 9.53
N MET A 112 -19.46 -7.05 8.74
CA MET A 112 -18.00 -6.95 8.86
C MET A 112 -17.64 -6.23 10.16
N ASP A 113 -16.76 -6.86 10.95
CA ASP A 113 -16.18 -6.25 12.14
C ASP A 113 -15.05 -5.28 11.72
N GLU A 114 -15.31 -3.99 11.85
CA GLU A 114 -14.37 -2.93 11.51
C GLU A 114 -13.10 -2.96 12.36
N VAL A 115 -13.18 -3.41 13.62
CA VAL A 115 -12.02 -3.49 14.51
C VAL A 115 -11.11 -4.62 14.03
N ALA A 116 -11.69 -5.78 13.68
CA ALA A 116 -10.96 -6.89 13.07
C ALA A 116 -10.33 -6.48 11.72
N LEU A 117 -11.09 -5.78 10.86
CA LEU A 117 -10.58 -5.27 9.58
C LEU A 117 -9.40 -4.32 9.78
N ARG A 118 -9.52 -3.33 10.67
CA ARG A 118 -8.46 -2.33 10.94
C ARG A 118 -7.23 -2.94 11.61
N ARG A 119 -7.37 -4.08 12.28
CA ARG A 119 -6.23 -4.87 12.76
C ARG A 119 -5.47 -5.53 11.60
N ARG A 120 -6.19 -6.05 10.61
CA ARG A 120 -5.61 -6.69 9.41
C ARG A 120 -5.06 -5.67 8.41
N VAL A 121 -5.61 -4.46 8.38
CA VAL A 121 -5.24 -3.38 7.46
C VAL A 121 -4.77 -2.16 8.26
N GLY A 122 -3.47 -2.14 8.57
CA GLY A 122 -2.83 -1.07 9.33
C GLY A 122 -2.62 0.21 8.51
N MET A 123 -2.60 1.38 9.15
CA MET A 123 -2.41 2.66 8.47
C MET A 123 -1.32 3.52 9.11
N VAL A 124 -0.47 4.09 8.25
CA VAL A 124 0.57 5.06 8.57
C VAL A 124 0.25 6.37 7.83
N PHE A 125 0.19 7.47 8.58
CA PHE A 125 -0.22 8.76 8.05
C PHE A 125 0.98 9.64 7.67
N GLN A 126 0.71 10.63 6.82
CA GLN A 126 1.68 11.62 6.35
C GLN A 126 2.37 12.36 7.50
N LYS A 127 1.56 12.86 8.45
CA LYS A 127 2.06 13.48 9.67
C LYS A 127 2.18 12.39 10.74
N PRO A 128 3.38 12.14 11.27
CA PRO A 128 3.55 11.20 12.38
C PRO A 128 2.64 11.58 13.54
N ASN A 129 1.97 10.58 14.12
CA ASN A 129 1.02 10.77 15.21
C ASN A 129 1.25 9.75 16.34
N PRO A 130 2.44 9.75 16.98
CA PRO A 130 2.64 8.94 18.17
C PRO A 130 1.64 9.36 19.25
N PHE A 131 1.13 8.39 20.00
CA PHE A 131 0.33 8.67 21.17
C PHE A 131 1.16 9.47 22.18
N PRO A 132 0.53 10.32 23.02
CA PRO A 132 1.18 11.01 24.13
C PRO A 132 1.46 10.02 25.27
N LYS A 133 2.25 9.00 24.95
CA LYS A 133 2.66 7.85 25.77
C LYS A 133 4.14 7.59 25.52
N SER A 134 4.73 6.67 26.29
CA SER A 134 6.12 6.25 26.09
C SER A 134 6.34 5.60 24.72
N ILE A 135 7.59 5.50 24.27
CA ILE A 135 7.96 4.76 23.05
C ILE A 135 7.49 3.30 23.17
N TYR A 136 7.71 2.68 24.33
CA TYR A 136 7.26 1.32 24.63
C TYR A 136 5.73 1.19 24.51
N ASP A 137 5.00 2.09 25.16
CA ASP A 137 3.54 2.02 25.18
C ASP A 137 2.94 2.35 23.82
N ASN A 138 3.60 3.13 22.98
CA ASN A 138 3.17 3.35 21.60
C ASN A 138 3.11 2.04 20.80
N VAL A 139 4.08 1.14 21.00
CA VAL A 139 4.18 -0.11 20.26
C VAL A 139 3.27 -1.19 20.84
N VAL A 140 3.26 -1.37 22.16
CA VAL A 140 2.54 -2.47 22.82
C VAL A 140 1.03 -2.22 22.97
N TYR A 141 0.56 -0.99 22.78
CA TYR A 141 -0.83 -0.61 23.05
C TYR A 141 -1.86 -1.45 22.29
N ALA A 142 -1.78 -1.48 20.96
CA ALA A 142 -2.71 -2.24 20.14
C ALA A 142 -2.58 -3.77 20.35
N PRO A 143 -1.37 -4.35 20.42
CA PRO A 143 -1.20 -5.76 20.79
C PRO A 143 -1.84 -6.14 22.13
N ARG A 144 -1.77 -5.29 23.17
CA ARG A 144 -2.49 -5.51 24.44
C ARG A 144 -4.00 -5.45 24.25
N MET A 145 -4.51 -4.46 23.52
CA MET A 145 -5.95 -4.29 23.29
C MET A 145 -6.57 -5.45 22.49
N HIS A 146 -5.78 -6.14 21.68
CA HIS A 146 -6.22 -7.28 20.87
C HIS A 146 -5.81 -8.64 21.46
N ASP A 147 -5.39 -8.67 22.74
CA ASP A 147 -4.99 -9.88 23.47
C ASP A 147 -3.90 -10.70 22.75
N LEU A 148 -2.99 -10.04 22.01
CA LEU A 148 -1.89 -10.70 21.29
C LEU A 148 -0.70 -11.00 22.19
N VAL A 149 -0.56 -10.21 23.26
CA VAL A 149 0.52 -10.33 24.23
C VAL A 149 -0.02 -10.04 25.62
N SER A 150 0.25 -10.96 26.55
CA SER A 150 -0.24 -10.86 27.92
C SER A 150 0.91 -10.64 28.89
N ARG A 151 1.94 -11.49 28.83
CA ARG A 151 3.05 -11.46 29.79
C ARG A 151 4.03 -10.35 29.44
N LYS A 152 4.68 -9.81 30.47
CA LYS A 152 5.66 -8.74 30.30
C LYS A 152 6.81 -9.13 29.35
N ALA A 153 7.30 -10.37 29.45
CA ALA A 153 8.34 -10.90 28.58
C ALA A 153 7.91 -10.91 27.10
N ASP A 154 6.71 -11.42 26.79
CA ASP A 154 6.18 -11.44 25.42
C ASP A 154 6.04 -10.01 24.85
N GLN A 155 5.67 -9.05 25.71
CA GLN A 155 5.57 -7.64 25.33
C GLN A 155 6.95 -7.02 25.05
N ASP A 156 7.96 -7.34 25.85
CA ASP A 156 9.34 -6.86 25.65
C ASP A 156 9.91 -7.36 24.32
N GLU A 157 9.75 -8.65 24.05
CA GLU A 157 10.18 -9.27 22.78
C GLU A 157 9.47 -8.64 21.58
N LEU A 158 8.16 -8.43 21.68
CA LEU A 158 7.37 -7.78 20.63
C LEU A 158 7.82 -6.34 20.39
N VAL A 159 8.06 -5.57 21.46
CA VAL A 159 8.49 -4.17 21.35
C VAL A 159 9.88 -4.09 20.72
N GLU A 160 10.82 -4.90 21.18
CA GLU A 160 12.16 -4.97 20.58
C GLU A 160 12.07 -5.36 19.10
N LYS A 161 11.34 -6.43 18.76
CA LYS A 161 11.17 -6.88 17.38
C LYS A 161 10.58 -5.79 16.50
N ALA A 162 9.46 -5.18 16.89
CA ALA A 162 8.80 -4.15 16.09
C ALA A 162 9.67 -2.90 15.90
N LEU A 163 10.43 -2.50 16.93
CA LEU A 163 11.36 -1.38 16.83
C LEU A 163 12.59 -1.71 15.98
N ARG A 164 13.07 -2.96 15.99
CA ARG A 164 14.17 -3.42 15.11
C ARG A 164 13.70 -3.50 13.66
N ASP A 165 12.54 -4.08 13.43
CA ASP A 165 11.94 -4.19 12.10
C ASP A 165 11.69 -2.81 11.51
N ALA A 166 11.26 -1.83 12.31
CA ALA A 166 11.13 -0.43 11.90
C ALA A 166 12.47 0.36 11.86
N GLY A 167 13.60 -0.30 12.12
CA GLY A 167 14.93 0.32 12.11
C GLY A 167 15.16 1.39 13.16
N LEU A 168 14.39 1.41 14.26
CA LEU A 168 14.44 2.45 15.31
C LEU A 168 15.14 1.98 16.60
N TRP A 169 15.27 0.68 16.82
CA TRP A 169 15.72 0.10 18.10
C TRP A 169 17.03 0.69 18.64
N GLU A 170 18.08 0.74 17.84
CA GLU A 170 19.41 1.19 18.30
C GLU A 170 19.41 2.64 18.79
N GLU A 171 18.48 3.45 18.30
CA GLU A 171 18.33 4.86 18.69
C GLU A 171 17.48 5.04 19.96
N VAL A 172 16.67 4.03 20.34
CA VAL A 172 15.63 4.18 21.39
C VAL A 172 15.68 3.15 22.53
N LYS A 173 16.49 2.09 22.41
CA LYS A 173 16.56 0.99 23.40
C LYS A 173 16.79 1.44 24.84
N ASP A 174 17.58 2.49 25.05
CA ASP A 174 17.90 3.01 26.40
C ASP A 174 16.92 4.11 26.88
N LYS A 175 15.91 4.44 26.06
CA LYS A 175 14.95 5.53 26.32
C LYS A 175 13.50 5.14 26.06
N LEU A 176 13.18 3.84 26.14
CA LEU A 176 11.84 3.31 25.86
C LEU A 176 10.71 3.94 26.69
N GLN A 177 11.02 4.47 27.88
CA GLN A 177 10.07 5.14 28.77
C GLN A 177 9.86 6.63 28.46
N GLN A 178 10.66 7.23 27.58
CA GLN A 178 10.47 8.62 27.16
C GLN A 178 9.23 8.76 26.28
N PRO A 179 8.58 9.93 26.26
CA PRO A 179 7.44 10.19 25.38
C PRO A 179 7.78 9.98 23.91
N GLY A 180 6.94 9.28 23.16
CA GLY A 180 7.14 9.11 21.71
C GLY A 180 7.13 10.44 20.94
N THR A 181 6.48 11.47 21.48
CA THR A 181 6.45 12.83 20.93
C THR A 181 7.76 13.60 21.07
N SER A 182 8.72 13.13 21.86
CA SER A 182 10.04 13.77 22.00
C SER A 182 11.05 13.34 20.93
N LEU A 183 10.68 12.37 20.06
CA LEU A 183 11.51 11.90 18.95
C LEU A 183 11.53 12.91 17.79
N SER A 184 12.54 12.83 16.92
CA SER A 184 12.57 13.59 15.66
C SER A 184 11.46 13.15 14.71
N GLY A 185 11.10 13.96 13.70
CA GLY A 185 10.03 13.61 12.74
C GLY A 185 10.20 12.23 12.08
N GLY A 186 11.41 11.92 11.59
CA GLY A 186 11.71 10.60 11.01
C GLY A 186 11.68 9.45 12.02
N GLN A 187 12.11 9.68 13.26
CA GLN A 187 11.99 8.71 14.35
C GLN A 187 10.53 8.48 14.76
N GLN A 188 9.72 9.53 14.84
CA GLN A 188 8.28 9.43 15.10
C GLN A 188 7.58 8.64 13.99
N GLN A 189 7.98 8.83 12.73
CA GLN A 189 7.41 8.06 11.63
C GLN A 189 7.76 6.57 11.73
N ARG A 190 9.03 6.24 11.99
CA ARG A 190 9.44 4.86 12.26
C ARG A 190 8.72 4.26 13.48
N LEU A 191 8.45 5.05 14.53
CA LEU A 191 7.64 4.60 15.67
C LEU A 191 6.19 4.31 15.26
N CYS A 192 5.60 5.12 14.40
CA CYS A 192 4.25 4.87 13.86
C CYS A 192 4.22 3.59 13.00
N ILE A 193 5.27 3.34 12.21
CA ILE A 193 5.43 2.09 11.46
C ILE A 193 5.59 0.90 12.40
N ALA A 194 6.46 1.00 13.42
CA ALA A 194 6.64 -0.03 14.45
C ALA A 194 5.31 -0.40 15.12
N ARG A 195 4.50 0.61 15.47
CA ARG A 195 3.15 0.43 16.01
C ARG A 195 2.22 -0.29 15.03
N ALA A 196 2.28 0.04 13.74
CA ALA A 196 1.44 -0.60 12.73
C ALA A 196 1.81 -2.07 12.53
N ILE A 197 3.11 -2.42 12.49
CA ILE A 197 3.57 -3.80 12.27
C ILE A 197 3.50 -4.67 13.52
N ALA A 198 3.44 -4.07 14.71
CA ALA A 198 3.35 -4.77 16.00
C ALA A 198 2.13 -5.69 16.12
N VAL A 199 1.03 -5.37 15.43
CA VAL A 199 -0.19 -6.21 15.39
C VAL A 199 -0.17 -7.26 14.27
N GLN A 200 0.93 -7.32 13.50
CA GLN A 200 1.12 -8.21 12.35
C GLN A 200 -0.05 -8.14 11.35
N PRO A 201 -0.28 -6.97 10.73
CA PRO A 201 -1.34 -6.82 9.73
C PRO A 201 -1.00 -7.61 8.46
N ASP A 202 -1.99 -7.84 7.60
CA ASP A 202 -1.77 -8.40 6.27
C ASP A 202 -1.37 -7.32 5.27
N VAL A 203 -1.91 -6.11 5.48
CA VAL A 203 -1.74 -4.95 4.60
C VAL A 203 -1.36 -3.71 5.42
N ILE A 204 -0.36 -2.97 4.94
CA ILE A 204 0.06 -1.67 5.48
C ILE A 204 -0.27 -0.59 4.45
N LEU A 205 -1.13 0.34 4.84
CA LEU A 205 -1.49 1.51 4.07
C LEU A 205 -0.60 2.68 4.50
N MET A 206 0.05 3.36 3.57
CA MET A 206 0.91 4.50 3.84
C MET A 206 0.44 5.72 3.05
N ASP A 207 -0.06 6.74 3.73
CA ASP A 207 -0.52 7.99 3.09
C ASP A 207 0.62 9.01 3.13
N GLU A 208 1.41 9.13 2.05
CA GLU A 208 2.58 10.03 1.94
C GLU A 208 3.59 9.90 3.09
N PRO A 209 4.14 8.70 3.35
CA PRO A 209 4.88 8.42 4.59
C PRO A 209 6.17 9.23 4.76
N THR A 210 6.69 9.87 3.71
CA THR A 210 7.98 10.59 3.73
C THR A 210 7.88 12.07 3.35
N SER A 211 6.70 12.61 3.04
CA SER A 211 6.59 13.94 2.42
C SER A 211 7.10 15.10 3.30
N ALA A 212 7.09 14.91 4.62
CA ALA A 212 7.50 15.92 5.61
C ALA A 212 8.88 15.61 6.24
N LEU A 213 9.64 14.67 5.65
CA LEU A 213 10.90 14.20 6.18
C LEU A 213 12.09 14.77 5.40
N ASP A 214 13.24 14.86 6.07
CA ASP A 214 14.51 15.15 5.40
C ASP A 214 14.94 13.99 4.48
N PRO A 215 15.88 14.20 3.54
CA PRO A 215 16.31 13.17 2.60
C PRO A 215 16.89 11.90 3.24
N ILE A 216 17.58 12.02 4.39
CA ILE A 216 18.19 10.88 5.07
C ILE A 216 17.09 10.02 5.71
N SER A 217 16.16 10.67 6.40
CA SER A 217 14.98 10.00 6.95
C SER A 217 14.12 9.36 5.85
N THR A 218 13.97 10.03 4.70
CA THR A 218 13.24 9.51 3.54
C THR A 218 13.87 8.21 3.02
N ALA A 219 15.17 8.20 2.76
CA ALA A 219 15.88 7.00 2.30
C ALA A 219 15.76 5.84 3.30
N THR A 220 15.86 6.16 4.61
CA THR A 220 15.69 5.15 5.67
C THR A 220 14.30 4.51 5.64
N ILE A 221 13.24 5.28 5.38
CA ILE A 221 11.87 4.75 5.25
C ILE A 221 11.72 3.95 3.95
N GLU A 222 12.31 4.39 2.83
CA GLU A 222 12.30 3.66 1.56
C GLU A 222 12.95 2.27 1.72
N ASP A 223 14.15 2.19 2.30
CA ASP A 223 14.84 0.93 2.59
C ASP A 223 14.03 0.03 3.54
N LEU A 224 13.32 0.65 4.49
CA LEU A 224 12.43 -0.05 5.40
C LEU A 224 11.24 -0.66 4.67
N MET A 225 10.60 0.07 3.75
CA MET A 225 9.48 -0.45 2.96
C MET A 225 9.89 -1.69 2.17
N ASP A 226 11.07 -1.68 1.54
CA ASP A 226 11.59 -2.83 0.81
C ASP A 226 11.86 -4.07 1.68
N LYS A 227 12.22 -3.87 2.95
CA LYS A 227 12.32 -4.98 3.92
C LYS A 227 10.95 -5.49 4.34
N LEU A 228 10.03 -4.57 4.62
CA LEU A 228 8.69 -4.91 5.11
C LEU A 228 7.85 -5.64 4.06
N LYS A 229 8.04 -5.35 2.76
CA LYS A 229 7.26 -6.03 1.70
C LYS A 229 7.45 -7.55 1.67
N GLN A 230 8.57 -8.06 2.19
CA GLN A 230 8.81 -9.50 2.33
C GLN A 230 7.80 -10.19 3.26
N GLN A 231 7.19 -9.44 4.17
CA GLN A 231 6.24 -9.93 5.17
C GLN A 231 4.82 -9.39 4.94
N PHE A 232 4.71 -8.17 4.45
CA PHE A 232 3.47 -7.41 4.40
C PHE A 232 3.14 -6.97 2.98
N THR A 233 1.85 -6.86 2.66
CA THR A 233 1.41 -6.12 1.46
C THR A 233 1.43 -4.63 1.76
N ILE A 234 1.97 -3.80 0.88
CA ILE A 234 2.06 -2.35 1.11
C ILE A 234 1.37 -1.59 -0.01
N ILE A 235 0.50 -0.65 0.36
CA ILE A 235 -0.08 0.33 -0.56
C ILE A 235 0.34 1.71 -0.10
N THR A 236 1.07 2.44 -0.94
CA THR A 236 1.63 3.74 -0.58
C THR A 236 1.12 4.84 -1.50
N VAL A 237 0.68 5.95 -0.94
CA VAL A 237 0.40 7.18 -1.68
C VAL A 237 1.67 8.01 -1.71
N THR A 238 2.06 8.49 -2.89
CA THR A 238 3.17 9.44 -2.99
C THR A 238 2.98 10.36 -4.19
N HIS A 239 3.42 11.61 -4.05
CA HIS A 239 3.58 12.55 -5.16
C HIS A 239 5.05 12.64 -5.62
N ASN A 240 5.96 11.92 -4.96
CA ASN A 240 7.36 11.83 -5.37
C ASN A 240 7.52 10.67 -6.36
N MET A 241 7.62 11.03 -7.64
CA MET A 241 7.69 10.08 -8.75
C MET A 241 8.96 9.24 -8.70
N GLN A 242 10.09 9.84 -8.29
CA GLN A 242 11.36 9.14 -8.15
C GLN A 242 11.32 8.15 -7.00
N GLN A 243 10.63 8.47 -5.90
CA GLN A 243 10.39 7.51 -4.83
C GLN A 243 9.56 6.32 -5.34
N ALA A 244 8.41 6.58 -5.98
CA ALA A 244 7.57 5.52 -6.53
C ALA A 244 8.38 4.59 -7.47
N ALA A 245 9.17 5.18 -8.36
CA ALA A 245 10.03 4.43 -9.28
C ALA A 245 11.11 3.57 -8.59
N ARG A 246 11.57 3.97 -7.39
CA ARG A 246 12.58 3.22 -6.63
C ARG A 246 11.97 2.07 -5.83
N VAL A 247 10.85 2.29 -5.15
CA VAL A 247 10.35 1.35 -4.13
C VAL A 247 9.20 0.47 -4.59
N ALA A 248 8.42 0.87 -5.59
CA ALA A 248 7.18 0.19 -5.91
C ALA A 248 7.37 -0.95 -6.91
N ASP A 249 6.69 -2.08 -6.69
CA ASP A 249 6.63 -3.18 -7.66
C ASP A 249 5.56 -2.92 -8.72
N TYR A 250 4.46 -2.27 -8.32
CA TYR A 250 3.39 -1.79 -9.19
C TYR A 250 3.06 -0.32 -8.93
N THR A 251 2.61 0.38 -9.96
CA THR A 251 2.20 1.78 -9.87
C THR A 251 0.85 2.01 -10.51
N ALA A 252 -0.07 2.67 -9.79
CA ALA A 252 -1.36 3.11 -10.28
C ALA A 252 -1.42 4.64 -10.35
N PHE A 253 -1.68 5.17 -11.55
CA PHE A 253 -1.81 6.59 -11.79
C PHE A 253 -3.26 7.04 -11.69
N PHE A 254 -3.53 7.88 -10.68
CA PHE A 254 -4.84 8.46 -10.41
C PHE A 254 -4.99 9.86 -11.01
N HIS A 255 -6.13 10.13 -11.62
CA HIS A 255 -6.50 11.47 -12.08
C HIS A 255 -8.02 11.68 -12.01
N LEU A 256 -8.46 12.80 -11.41
CA LEU A 256 -9.88 13.19 -11.30
C LEU A 256 -10.83 12.10 -10.77
N GLY A 257 -10.35 11.29 -9.83
CA GLY A 257 -11.12 10.22 -9.20
C GLY A 257 -11.10 8.89 -9.94
N GLU A 258 -10.28 8.74 -10.99
CA GLU A 258 -10.16 7.53 -11.81
C GLU A 258 -8.72 6.99 -11.79
N ILE A 259 -8.55 5.69 -11.99
CA ILE A 259 -7.26 5.09 -12.36
C ILE A 259 -7.13 5.18 -13.87
N ILE A 260 -6.18 5.97 -14.34
CA ILE A 260 -5.89 6.15 -15.78
C ILE A 260 -5.02 5.01 -16.29
N GLU A 261 -4.06 4.56 -15.48
CA GLU A 261 -3.19 3.43 -15.81
C GLU A 261 -2.76 2.72 -14.54
N TYR A 262 -2.70 1.39 -14.61
CA TYR A 262 -2.11 0.53 -13.59
C TYR A 262 -1.15 -0.45 -14.26
N ASN A 263 0.10 -0.50 -13.79
CA ASN A 263 1.15 -1.24 -14.49
C ASN A 263 2.24 -1.70 -13.51
N ASP A 264 3.10 -2.61 -13.95
CA ASP A 264 4.39 -2.78 -13.26
C ASP A 264 5.16 -1.47 -13.29
N THR A 265 5.87 -1.17 -12.21
CA THR A 265 6.51 0.14 -12.05
C THR A 265 7.57 0.39 -13.12
N ARG A 266 8.34 -0.62 -13.54
CA ARG A 266 9.39 -0.43 -14.56
C ARG A 266 8.77 0.01 -15.89
N THR A 267 7.69 -0.65 -16.33
CA THR A 267 6.97 -0.28 -17.54
C THR A 267 6.28 1.08 -17.40
N MET A 268 5.59 1.34 -16.27
CA MET A 268 4.94 2.63 -16.02
C MET A 268 5.89 3.81 -16.26
N PHE A 269 7.12 3.74 -15.72
CA PHE A 269 8.08 4.83 -15.80
C PHE A 269 8.93 4.86 -17.08
N ALA A 270 9.07 3.74 -17.78
CA ALA A 270 9.86 3.65 -19.01
C ALA A 270 9.03 3.86 -20.28
N ASN A 271 7.84 3.26 -20.33
CA ASN A 271 6.95 3.27 -21.50
C ASN A 271 5.49 3.10 -21.05
N PRO A 272 4.86 4.13 -20.45
CA PRO A 272 3.47 4.06 -20.03
C PRO A 272 2.53 3.83 -21.21
N ALA A 273 1.45 3.08 -20.98
CA ALA A 273 0.48 2.75 -22.01
C ALA A 273 -0.42 3.93 -22.40
N THR A 274 -0.54 4.94 -21.54
CA THR A 274 -1.39 6.11 -21.75
C THR A 274 -0.59 7.39 -21.85
N LYS A 275 -0.94 8.24 -22.83
CA LYS A 275 -0.33 9.56 -23.00
C LYS A 275 -0.44 10.43 -21.73
N LYS A 276 -1.55 10.33 -21.00
CA LYS A 276 -1.74 11.12 -19.77
C LYS A 276 -0.78 10.67 -18.65
N ALA A 277 -0.48 9.37 -18.54
CA ALA A 277 0.56 8.89 -17.63
C ALA A 277 1.95 9.35 -18.09
N GLU A 278 2.25 9.29 -19.39
CA GLU A 278 3.50 9.82 -19.97
C GLU A 278 3.71 11.31 -19.65
N ASP A 279 2.70 12.14 -19.90
CA ASP A 279 2.74 13.57 -19.66
C ASP A 279 2.93 13.87 -18.16
N TYR A 280 2.31 13.08 -17.28
CA TYR A 280 2.46 13.24 -15.82
C TYR A 280 3.87 12.84 -15.35
N ILE A 281 4.37 11.70 -15.79
CA ILE A 281 5.68 11.16 -15.40
C ILE A 281 6.84 12.02 -15.91
N THR A 282 6.73 12.55 -17.12
CA THR A 282 7.75 13.40 -17.72
C THR A 282 7.68 14.87 -17.27
N GLY A 283 6.71 15.21 -16.41
CA GLY A 283 6.53 16.58 -15.91
C GLY A 283 5.99 17.56 -16.96
N ARG A 284 5.40 17.06 -18.06
CA ARG A 284 4.70 17.87 -19.08
C ARG A 284 3.26 18.23 -18.66
N TYR A 285 2.93 18.01 -17.39
CA TYR A 285 1.62 18.30 -16.82
C TYR A 285 1.44 19.80 -16.59
N GLY A 286 0.68 20.46 -17.46
CA GLY A 286 0.30 21.88 -17.42
C GLY A 286 -0.95 22.13 -18.24
#